data_AF-A0A1C6UQQ9-F1
#
_entry.id   AF-A0A1C6UQQ9-F1
#
_cell.length_a   1.000
_cell.length_b   1.000
_cell.length_c   1.000
_cell.angle_alpha   90.00
_cell.angle_beta   90.00
_cell.angle_gamma   90.00
#
_symmetry.space_group_name_H-M   'P 1'
#
loop_
_entity.id
_entity.type
_entity.pdbx_description
1 polymer ?
#
loop_
_entity_poly.entity_id
_entity_poly.type
_entity_poly.pdbx_seq_one_letter_code
_entity_poly.pdbx_strand_id
1 'polypeptide(L)'
;MYDAASESGPRDLDRLPNLHKGKLELPSPGAKGPRFQTGTGPSPRIVKGEFASASEFPYIVGIVTTLRVDGDYFWGWCTGTIIAPNKVLTAAHCVTGMPGATRVIAGNDQLVDSNGNIVGGSGYVAEVASNWTHPSWNLAQQYDDPEAPIRNDVSVITLKQNLPAEYTPVSLGNQGDQTPYAAGTSAVIAGYGKTGPEDDYPDSRLRKSTVPMQSDSYCNVPGQYYSAEMFCAGAGLPGAPESDTCNGDSGGPILVAGKQVGVTSWGYTCGEAPGFYVRLNNYVNTVKADLTRPPLVNADWTGDGRTDLIARDSGGNLRLYYGSGFSNDGYGGFYMSRQLNSGWGSFKRVFRVYNWNGDKRPSIMAMKTTGELYIYNTDGQGNFVGGGKLIGTGWAGFTALMVTNNWMGNNRPSLLVRKSNGDLVRYTSNGAGGWENPSGTRIGTGWNGFNLFLTPGAWKGDGLEVIIGRTSTGVLKMYQSDGKGGWTNPAGTQIGSGWGGFKHIMTPGDWSGDNMMDMLGVNSNNQMRLYTTNGKGQWIDASGKVISSGWGSFNLIF
;
A
#
# COMPACT_ATOMS: atom_id res chain seq x y z
N MET A 1 14.17 8.23 -18.87
CA MET A 1 12.99 8.81 -18.17
C MET A 1 11.78 8.11 -18.75
N TYR A 2 10.93 7.54 -17.89
CA TYR A 2 9.74 6.80 -18.32
C TYR A 2 8.63 7.78 -18.78
N ASP A 3 7.94 7.46 -19.87
CA ASP A 3 6.81 8.25 -20.37
C ASP A 3 5.50 7.48 -20.18
N ALA A 4 4.94 7.61 -18.97
CA ALA A 4 3.68 6.93 -18.63
C ALA A 4 2.49 7.48 -19.44
N ALA A 5 2.54 8.76 -19.84
CA ALA A 5 1.43 9.47 -20.45
C ALA A 5 1.22 9.08 -21.92
N SER A 6 2.28 8.73 -22.65
CA SER A 6 2.21 8.25 -24.03
C SER A 6 2.07 6.73 -24.16
N GLU A 7 2.12 5.99 -23.05
CA GLU A 7 2.17 4.52 -23.01
C GLU A 7 3.35 3.92 -23.79
N SER A 8 4.37 4.74 -24.12
CA SER A 8 5.53 4.29 -24.88
C SER A 8 6.66 3.88 -23.94
N GLY A 9 6.98 2.57 -23.93
CA GLY A 9 8.08 1.98 -23.17
C GLY A 9 7.70 0.60 -22.68
N PRO A 10 8.63 -0.37 -22.64
CA PRO A 10 8.31 -1.74 -22.27
C PRO A 10 7.91 -1.82 -20.80
N ARG A 11 6.64 -2.15 -20.54
CA ARG A 11 6.30 -2.90 -19.32
C ARG A 11 6.74 -4.31 -19.58
N ASP A 12 7.81 -4.69 -18.94
CA ASP A 12 8.40 -5.99 -19.11
C ASP A 12 7.71 -6.95 -18.13
N LEU A 13 6.71 -7.69 -18.61
CA LEU A 13 6.03 -8.71 -17.79
C LEU A 13 6.97 -9.87 -17.46
N ASP A 14 8.08 -10.02 -18.20
CA ASP A 14 9.11 -11.02 -17.90
C ASP A 14 9.95 -10.61 -16.67
N ARG A 15 9.81 -9.38 -16.17
CA ARG A 15 10.40 -8.89 -14.90
C ARG A 15 9.52 -9.10 -13.67
N LEU A 16 8.56 -10.04 -13.71
CA LEU A 16 7.77 -10.43 -12.55
C LEU A 16 8.27 -11.77 -11.99
N PRO A 17 9.54 -11.89 -11.52
CA PRO A 17 10.12 -13.18 -11.11
C PRO A 17 9.37 -13.83 -9.95
N ASN A 18 8.64 -13.01 -9.19
CA ASN A 18 7.91 -13.42 -8.00
C ASN A 18 6.46 -13.85 -8.28
N LEU A 19 5.99 -13.77 -9.53
CA LEU A 19 4.63 -14.18 -9.90
C LEU A 19 4.64 -15.36 -10.86
N HIS A 20 3.84 -16.37 -10.55
CA HIS A 20 3.57 -17.51 -11.41
C HIS A 20 2.44 -17.19 -12.39
N LYS A 21 2.63 -17.54 -13.66
CA LYS A 21 1.57 -17.45 -14.67
C LYS A 21 0.51 -18.52 -14.37
N GLY A 22 -0.74 -18.10 -14.21
CA GLY A 22 -1.86 -18.97 -13.88
C GLY A 22 -2.98 -18.20 -13.20
N LYS A 23 -4.20 -18.76 -13.19
CA LYS A 23 -5.34 -18.12 -12.53
C LYS A 23 -5.43 -18.59 -11.08
N LEU A 24 -5.38 -17.63 -10.15
CA LEU A 24 -5.72 -17.82 -8.76
C LEU A 24 -6.74 -16.75 -8.37
N GLU A 25 -7.89 -17.16 -7.84
CA GLU A 25 -8.95 -16.22 -7.44
C GLU A 25 -8.77 -15.80 -5.99
N LEU A 26 -8.75 -14.49 -5.74
CA LEU A 26 -8.70 -13.98 -4.38
C LEU A 26 -10.03 -14.26 -3.67
N PRO A 27 -10.01 -14.78 -2.44
CA PRO A 27 -11.23 -14.97 -1.66
C PRO A 27 -11.86 -13.62 -1.31
N SER A 28 -13.19 -13.60 -1.22
CA SER A 28 -13.90 -12.42 -0.70
C SER A 28 -13.44 -12.10 0.73
N PRO A 29 -13.36 -10.84 1.15
CA PRO A 29 -12.99 -10.49 2.52
C PRO A 29 -13.97 -11.03 3.58
N GLY A 30 -13.49 -11.18 4.82
CA GLY A 30 -14.28 -11.60 5.98
C GLY A 30 -13.94 -13.00 6.50
N ALA A 31 -14.74 -13.46 7.47
CA ALA A 31 -14.58 -14.78 8.09
C ALA A 31 -14.95 -15.89 7.10
N LYS A 32 -14.16 -16.97 7.08
CA LYS A 32 -14.33 -18.08 6.12
C LYS A 32 -14.80 -19.39 6.71
N GLY A 33 -14.87 -19.51 8.02
CA GLY A 33 -15.41 -20.68 8.71
C GLY A 33 -14.73 -20.87 10.07
N PRO A 34 -14.76 -22.09 10.65
CA PRO A 34 -14.11 -22.37 11.91
C PRO A 34 -12.61 -22.02 11.87
N ARG A 35 -12.13 -21.47 12.98
CA ARG A 35 -10.76 -20.95 13.11
C ARG A 35 -9.79 -22.11 13.33
N PHE A 36 -8.60 -22.05 12.75
CA PHE A 36 -7.49 -22.97 13.03
C PHE A 36 -7.82 -24.47 12.81
N GLN A 37 -8.36 -24.83 11.65
CA GLN A 37 -8.66 -26.24 11.34
C GLN A 37 -7.63 -26.88 10.42
N THR A 38 -7.21 -28.09 10.80
CA THR A 38 -6.29 -28.97 10.07
C THR A 38 -6.97 -29.70 8.92
N GLY A 39 -6.41 -29.62 7.72
CA GLY A 39 -6.74 -30.57 6.65
C GLY A 39 -6.21 -31.97 6.98
N THR A 40 -7.07 -32.98 6.95
CA THR A 40 -6.70 -34.38 7.25
C THR A 40 -6.00 -35.02 6.05
N GLY A 41 -4.66 -34.99 5.99
CA GLY A 41 -3.90 -35.70 4.95
C GLY A 41 -2.42 -35.90 5.32
N PRO A 42 -1.86 -37.12 5.19
CA PRO A 42 -0.47 -37.40 5.56
C PRO A 42 0.56 -37.08 4.46
N SER A 43 1.79 -36.75 4.91
CA SER A 43 3.12 -36.69 4.26
C SER A 43 3.72 -35.27 4.01
N PRO A 44 5.02 -35.04 4.37
CA PRO A 44 5.70 -33.71 4.49
C PRO A 44 6.26 -33.17 3.14
N ARG A 45 6.58 -31.87 2.96
CA ARG A 45 7.83 -31.18 3.43
C ARG A 45 7.65 -29.64 3.67
N ILE A 46 8.29 -29.00 4.64
CA ILE A 46 9.28 -27.91 4.45
C ILE A 46 10.58 -28.69 4.32
N VAL A 47 11.70 -28.23 3.73
CA VAL A 47 12.88 -29.11 3.63
C VAL A 47 13.23 -29.66 5.02
N LYS A 48 12.90 -30.94 5.28
CA LYS A 48 12.91 -31.60 6.60
C LYS A 48 12.13 -30.96 7.79
N GLY A 49 11.15 -30.06 7.58
CA GLY A 49 10.33 -29.46 8.65
C GLY A 49 9.06 -30.26 9.04
N GLU A 50 8.41 -29.88 10.15
CA GLU A 50 7.17 -30.50 10.66
C GLU A 50 5.93 -29.62 10.46
N PHE A 51 4.73 -30.22 10.40
CA PHE A 51 3.46 -29.48 10.32
C PHE A 51 3.26 -28.61 11.55
N ALA A 52 2.75 -27.40 11.32
CA ALA A 52 2.31 -26.49 12.36
C ALA A 52 0.83 -26.16 12.14
N SER A 53 0.11 -25.88 13.23
CA SER A 53 -1.23 -25.32 13.13
C SER A 53 -1.17 -23.81 13.29
N ALA A 54 -2.03 -23.08 12.58
CA ALA A 54 -2.17 -21.65 12.78
C ALA A 54 -2.66 -21.31 14.21
N SER A 55 -3.19 -22.28 14.96
CA SER A 55 -3.46 -22.11 16.40
C SER A 55 -2.19 -22.02 17.24
N GLU A 56 -1.09 -22.65 16.82
CA GLU A 56 0.21 -22.55 17.46
C GLU A 56 0.85 -21.18 17.19
N PHE A 57 0.62 -20.64 15.99
CA PHE A 57 1.15 -19.35 15.55
C PHE A 57 0.01 -18.41 15.10
N PRO A 58 -0.81 -17.89 16.02
CA PRO A 58 -1.99 -17.07 15.67
C PRO A 58 -1.63 -15.74 14.97
N TYR A 59 -0.35 -15.37 14.97
CA TYR A 59 0.20 -14.21 14.27
C TYR A 59 0.70 -14.52 12.85
N ILE A 60 0.91 -15.77 12.46
CA ILE A 60 1.39 -16.08 11.10
C ILE A 60 0.24 -15.98 10.11
N VAL A 61 0.49 -15.32 8.99
CA VAL A 61 -0.50 -15.07 7.94
C VAL A 61 0.09 -15.38 6.56
N GLY A 62 -0.76 -15.82 5.65
CA GLY A 62 -0.46 -15.86 4.22
C GLY A 62 -0.73 -14.50 3.59
N ILE A 63 0.14 -14.07 2.69
CA ILE A 63 -0.04 -12.87 1.87
C ILE A 63 -0.14 -13.35 0.43
N VAL A 64 -1.30 -13.18 -0.20
CA VAL A 64 -1.52 -13.65 -1.57
C VAL A 64 -1.83 -12.47 -2.47
N THR A 65 -1.11 -12.38 -3.58
CA THR A 65 -1.26 -11.32 -4.58
C THR A 65 -1.66 -11.91 -5.90
N THR A 66 -2.64 -11.29 -6.57
CA THR A 66 -3.04 -11.66 -7.92
C THR A 66 -3.07 -10.45 -8.83
N LEU A 67 -2.75 -10.70 -10.09
CA LEU A 67 -2.60 -9.69 -11.09
C LEU A 67 -3.17 -10.17 -12.41
N ARG A 68 -3.78 -9.24 -13.14
CA ARG A 68 -4.26 -9.47 -14.49
C ARG A 68 -3.69 -8.43 -15.44
N VAL A 69 -3.01 -8.88 -16.49
CA VAL A 69 -2.47 -8.02 -17.54
C VAL A 69 -2.77 -8.65 -18.89
N ASP A 70 -3.36 -7.89 -19.81
CA ASP A 70 -3.64 -8.31 -21.21
C ASP A 70 -4.36 -9.66 -21.35
N GLY A 71 -5.17 -10.02 -20.36
CA GLY A 71 -5.92 -11.28 -20.32
C GLY A 71 -5.21 -12.43 -19.59
N ASP A 72 -3.90 -12.34 -19.39
CA ASP A 72 -3.12 -13.27 -18.58
C ASP A 72 -3.30 -13.02 -17.08
N TYR A 73 -3.21 -14.10 -16.31
CA TYR A 73 -3.27 -14.08 -14.86
C TYR A 73 -1.90 -14.44 -14.27
N PHE A 74 -1.55 -13.73 -13.22
CA PHE A 74 -0.31 -13.93 -12.47
C PHE A 74 -0.64 -13.95 -10.97
N TRP A 75 0.07 -14.76 -10.20
CA TRP A 75 -0.13 -14.83 -8.75
C TRP A 75 1.16 -15.18 -8.01
N GLY A 76 1.25 -14.76 -6.76
CA GLY A 76 2.35 -15.11 -5.88
C GLY A 76 1.88 -15.08 -4.43
N TRP A 77 2.68 -15.66 -3.54
CA TRP A 77 2.44 -15.49 -2.12
C TRP A 77 3.73 -15.36 -1.33
N CYS A 78 3.54 -14.82 -0.15
CA CYS A 78 4.54 -14.73 0.90
C CYS A 78 3.91 -15.12 2.23
N THR A 79 4.77 -15.22 3.24
CA THR A 79 4.38 -15.31 4.64
C THR A 79 4.53 -13.92 5.29
N GLY A 80 3.74 -13.66 6.33
CA GLY A 80 3.89 -12.47 7.15
C GLY A 80 3.53 -12.74 8.60
N THR A 81 3.65 -11.70 9.42
CA THR A 81 3.36 -11.76 10.87
C THR A 81 2.55 -10.57 11.35
N ILE A 82 1.51 -10.84 12.12
CA ILE A 82 0.70 -9.79 12.75
C ILE A 82 1.55 -9.14 13.86
N ILE A 83 1.74 -7.82 13.77
CA ILE A 83 2.50 -7.03 14.75
C ILE A 83 1.62 -5.98 15.48
N ALA A 84 0.40 -5.75 14.98
CA ALA A 84 -0.70 -5.05 15.64
C ALA A 84 -2.03 -5.46 14.97
N PRO A 85 -3.21 -5.12 15.53
CA PRO A 85 -4.50 -5.61 15.02
C PRO A 85 -4.74 -5.42 13.51
N ASN A 86 -4.18 -4.38 12.90
CA ASN A 86 -4.27 -4.13 11.46
C ASN A 86 -2.90 -4.00 10.76
N LYS A 87 -1.83 -4.55 11.35
CA LYS A 87 -0.45 -4.40 10.85
C LYS A 87 0.21 -5.76 10.69
N VAL A 88 0.74 -6.02 9.50
CA VAL A 88 1.46 -7.26 9.18
C VAL A 88 2.89 -6.93 8.73
N LEU A 89 3.89 -7.44 9.43
CA LEU A 89 5.30 -7.37 9.05
C LEU A 89 5.61 -8.46 8.01
N THR A 90 6.32 -8.07 6.96
CA THR A 90 6.76 -8.95 5.87
C THR A 90 8.01 -8.38 5.20
N ALA A 91 8.48 -9.03 4.14
CA ALA A 91 9.59 -8.56 3.33
C ALA A 91 9.12 -7.47 2.35
N ALA A 92 10.02 -6.57 1.93
CA ALA A 92 9.69 -5.52 0.97
C ALA A 92 9.36 -6.13 -0.41
N HIS A 93 10.13 -7.13 -0.85
CA HIS A 93 9.89 -7.76 -2.15
C HIS A 93 8.52 -8.44 -2.25
N CYS A 94 7.92 -8.86 -1.13
CA CYS A 94 6.58 -9.44 -1.07
C CYS A 94 5.45 -8.44 -1.39
N VAL A 95 5.70 -7.13 -1.22
CA VAL A 95 4.69 -6.09 -1.51
C VAL A 95 5.06 -5.23 -2.69
N THR A 96 6.34 -5.00 -2.97
CA THR A 96 6.76 -4.14 -4.09
C THR A 96 6.97 -4.93 -5.38
N GLY A 97 7.45 -6.17 -5.27
CA GLY A 97 7.77 -7.05 -6.40
C GLY A 97 6.57 -7.77 -7.01
N MET A 98 5.38 -7.60 -6.45
CA MET A 98 4.14 -8.24 -6.87
C MET A 98 3.05 -7.18 -7.07
N PRO A 99 2.97 -6.52 -8.24
CA PRO A 99 1.86 -5.65 -8.54
C PRO A 99 0.55 -6.40 -8.63
N GLY A 100 -0.55 -5.79 -8.16
CA GLY A 100 -1.88 -6.39 -8.18
C GLY A 100 -2.56 -6.42 -6.82
N ALA A 101 -3.71 -7.08 -6.78
CA ALA A 101 -4.57 -7.11 -5.62
C ALA A 101 -4.05 -8.08 -4.57
N THR A 102 -3.89 -7.58 -3.34
CA THR A 102 -3.35 -8.36 -2.22
C THR A 102 -4.43 -8.72 -1.20
N ARG A 103 -4.35 -9.94 -0.64
CA ARG A 103 -5.13 -10.38 0.53
C ARG A 103 -4.20 -10.94 1.60
N VAL A 104 -4.55 -10.66 2.85
CA VAL A 104 -3.95 -11.30 4.02
C VAL A 104 -4.89 -12.36 4.55
N ILE A 105 -4.41 -13.58 4.74
CA ILE A 105 -5.17 -14.74 5.18
C ILE A 105 -4.63 -15.18 6.55
N ALA A 106 -5.44 -15.02 7.60
CA ALA A 106 -5.08 -15.35 8.98
C ALA A 106 -5.79 -16.60 9.48
N GLY A 107 -5.12 -17.43 10.28
CA GLY A 107 -5.74 -18.58 10.96
C GLY A 107 -6.06 -19.77 10.08
N ASN A 108 -5.34 -19.92 8.96
CA ASN A 108 -5.50 -21.03 8.04
C ASN A 108 -4.25 -21.91 8.05
N ASP A 109 -4.43 -23.22 8.12
CA ASP A 109 -3.34 -24.21 8.13
C ASP A 109 -2.85 -24.52 6.71
N GLN A 110 -3.55 -24.06 5.66
CA GLN A 110 -3.21 -24.27 4.25
C GLN A 110 -3.68 -23.10 3.37
N LEU A 111 -2.80 -22.49 2.57
CA LEU A 111 -3.21 -21.37 1.71
C LEU A 111 -3.88 -21.81 0.42
N VAL A 112 -3.34 -22.81 -0.28
CA VAL A 112 -3.81 -23.32 -1.57
C VAL A 112 -3.98 -24.84 -1.60
N ASP A 113 -4.99 -25.32 -2.33
CA ASP A 113 -5.24 -26.75 -2.57
C ASP A 113 -4.33 -27.32 -3.67
N SER A 114 -4.48 -28.62 -3.97
CA SER A 114 -3.72 -29.30 -5.03
C SER A 114 -3.99 -28.78 -6.44
N ASN A 115 -5.05 -27.98 -6.62
CA ASN A 115 -5.41 -27.35 -7.89
C ASN A 115 -4.94 -25.89 -7.96
N GLY A 116 -4.22 -25.41 -6.94
CA GLY A 116 -3.74 -24.03 -6.85
C GLY A 116 -4.82 -23.00 -6.46
N ASN A 117 -5.98 -23.44 -5.97
CA ASN A 117 -7.02 -22.54 -5.49
C ASN A 117 -6.79 -22.18 -4.03
N ILE A 118 -7.05 -20.93 -3.65
CA ILE A 118 -7.01 -20.57 -2.22
C ILE A 118 -8.04 -21.41 -1.45
N VAL A 119 -7.57 -22.11 -0.41
CA VAL A 119 -8.42 -22.91 0.47
C VAL A 119 -9.33 -21.97 1.26
N GLY A 120 -10.62 -22.00 0.93
CA GLY A 120 -11.67 -21.38 1.73
C GLY A 120 -12.04 -22.23 2.94
N GLY A 121 -12.99 -21.76 3.75
CA GLY A 121 -13.58 -22.58 4.82
C GLY A 121 -12.96 -22.41 6.21
N SER A 122 -11.82 -21.73 6.35
CA SER A 122 -11.20 -21.48 7.66
C SER A 122 -10.51 -20.11 7.74
N GLY A 123 -10.47 -19.56 8.96
CA GLY A 123 -9.76 -18.31 9.24
C GLY A 123 -10.46 -17.03 8.77
N TYR A 124 -9.65 -16.02 8.46
CA TYR A 124 -10.10 -14.67 8.12
C TYR A 124 -9.32 -14.08 6.95
N VAL A 125 -10.04 -13.50 5.99
CA VAL A 125 -9.46 -12.81 4.84
C VAL A 125 -9.58 -11.30 5.02
N ALA A 126 -8.44 -10.62 5.09
CA ALA A 126 -8.35 -9.17 5.21
C ALA A 126 -7.92 -8.51 3.90
N GLU A 127 -8.47 -7.31 3.67
CA GLU A 127 -8.04 -6.42 2.59
C GLU A 127 -6.88 -5.55 3.03
N VAL A 128 -5.92 -5.36 2.13
CA VAL A 128 -4.83 -4.40 2.27
C VAL A 128 -5.34 -2.99 1.94
N ALA A 129 -4.89 -2.01 2.73
CA ALA A 129 -5.16 -0.61 2.49
C ALA A 129 -3.95 0.13 1.91
N SER A 130 -2.75 -0.20 2.40
CA SER A 130 -1.49 0.48 2.10
C SER A 130 -0.33 -0.33 2.69
N ASN A 131 0.91 0.04 2.36
CA ASN A 131 2.11 -0.54 2.94
C ASN A 131 3.15 0.54 3.24
N TRP A 132 3.88 0.37 4.34
CA TRP A 132 5.14 1.07 4.56
C TRP A 132 6.26 0.14 4.12
N THR A 133 7.03 0.53 3.11
CA THR A 133 8.26 -0.14 2.72
C THR A 133 9.45 0.70 3.13
N HIS A 134 10.54 0.05 3.56
CA HIS A 134 11.73 0.78 3.97
C HIS A 134 12.21 1.72 2.84
N PRO A 135 12.40 3.03 3.08
CA PRO A 135 12.70 4.00 2.01
C PRO A 135 14.00 3.73 1.23
N SER A 136 14.91 2.96 1.82
CA SER A 136 16.16 2.53 1.17
C SER A 136 16.07 1.18 0.44
N TRP A 137 14.88 0.56 0.38
CA TRP A 137 14.64 -0.59 -0.50
C TRP A 137 14.77 -0.15 -1.96
N ASN A 138 15.56 -0.89 -2.75
CA ASN A 138 15.90 -0.50 -4.12
C ASN A 138 15.46 -1.57 -5.12
N LEU A 139 14.17 -1.59 -5.42
CA LEU A 139 13.58 -2.56 -6.34
C LEU A 139 14.14 -2.45 -7.76
N ALA A 140 14.34 -1.22 -8.27
CA ALA A 140 14.91 -1.03 -9.60
C ALA A 140 16.29 -1.71 -9.75
N GLN A 141 17.15 -1.60 -8.73
CA GLN A 141 18.44 -2.28 -8.74
C GLN A 141 18.31 -3.80 -8.77
N GLN A 142 17.36 -4.35 -8.02
CA GLN A 142 17.08 -5.80 -8.02
C GLN A 142 16.58 -6.30 -9.38
N TYR A 143 15.86 -5.46 -10.14
CA TYR A 143 15.44 -5.80 -11.50
C TYR A 143 16.55 -5.67 -12.55
N ASP A 144 17.48 -4.73 -12.35
CA ASP A 144 18.56 -4.48 -13.30
C ASP A 144 19.76 -5.42 -13.11
N ASP A 145 19.99 -5.91 -11.88
CA ASP A 145 21.08 -6.82 -11.54
C ASP A 145 20.61 -7.88 -10.53
N PRO A 146 20.41 -9.15 -10.96
CA PRO A 146 19.96 -10.22 -10.08
C PRO A 146 20.98 -10.62 -9.01
N GLU A 147 22.25 -10.21 -9.15
CA GLU A 147 23.29 -10.46 -8.15
C GLU A 147 23.46 -9.28 -7.17
N ALA A 148 22.66 -8.21 -7.34
CA ALA A 148 22.72 -7.05 -6.46
C ALA A 148 22.26 -7.42 -5.04
N PRO A 149 22.89 -6.84 -4.00
CA PRO A 149 22.56 -7.20 -2.63
C PRO A 149 21.14 -6.80 -2.24
N ILE A 150 20.40 -7.78 -1.70
CA ILE A 150 19.05 -7.59 -1.15
C ILE A 150 19.17 -6.92 0.22
N ARG A 151 19.06 -5.58 0.22
CA ARG A 151 19.24 -4.73 1.41
C ARG A 151 17.93 -4.06 1.80
N ASN A 152 17.69 -3.88 3.10
CA ASN A 152 16.49 -3.22 3.63
C ASN A 152 15.16 -3.86 3.20
N ASP A 153 15.14 -5.19 3.07
CA ASP A 153 13.99 -5.96 2.59
C ASP A 153 12.90 -6.13 3.65
N VAL A 154 12.35 -5.01 4.15
CA VAL A 154 11.36 -5.01 5.23
C VAL A 154 10.20 -4.07 4.92
N SER A 155 8.99 -4.53 5.21
CA SER A 155 7.76 -3.80 4.95
C SER A 155 6.67 -4.12 5.97
N VAL A 156 5.75 -3.18 6.18
CA VAL A 156 4.57 -3.33 7.03
C VAL A 156 3.33 -3.06 6.19
N ILE A 157 2.49 -4.08 6.04
CA ILE A 157 1.17 -3.98 5.43
C ILE A 157 0.19 -3.40 6.45
N THR A 158 -0.60 -2.40 6.03
CA THR A 158 -1.73 -1.87 6.78
C THR A 158 -3.03 -2.42 6.22
N LEU A 159 -3.83 -3.06 7.06
CA LEU A 159 -5.14 -3.62 6.69
C LEU A 159 -6.25 -2.57 6.79
N LYS A 160 -7.28 -2.69 5.94
CA LYS A 160 -8.46 -1.79 5.96
C LYS A 160 -9.24 -1.85 7.27
N GLN A 161 -9.12 -2.96 8.02
CA GLN A 161 -9.79 -3.17 9.30
C GLN A 161 -8.94 -4.02 10.22
N ASN A 162 -9.17 -3.88 11.53
CA ASN A 162 -8.56 -4.75 12.52
C ASN A 162 -8.98 -6.21 12.26
N LEU A 163 -8.02 -7.10 12.37
CA LEU A 163 -8.26 -8.52 12.49
C LEU A 163 -9.01 -8.81 13.79
N PRO A 164 -9.83 -9.87 13.82
CA PRO A 164 -10.41 -10.39 15.05
C PRO A 164 -9.37 -10.60 16.16
N ALA A 165 -9.78 -10.39 17.42
CA ALA A 165 -8.86 -10.31 18.56
C ALA A 165 -8.09 -11.61 18.87
N GLU A 166 -8.57 -12.76 18.40
CA GLU A 166 -7.87 -14.04 18.53
C GLU A 166 -6.57 -14.13 17.71
N TYR A 167 -6.40 -13.28 16.69
CA TYR A 167 -5.18 -13.20 15.91
C TYR A 167 -4.19 -12.28 16.61
N THR A 168 -3.58 -12.81 17.67
CA THR A 168 -2.74 -12.03 18.59
C THR A 168 -1.41 -11.66 17.94
N PRO A 169 -0.97 -10.38 18.03
CA PRO A 169 0.32 -9.98 17.49
C PRO A 169 1.53 -10.71 18.11
N VAL A 170 2.56 -10.97 17.31
CA VAL A 170 3.86 -11.45 17.78
C VAL A 170 4.62 -10.34 18.50
N SER A 171 5.42 -10.72 19.50
CA SER A 171 6.38 -9.79 20.11
C SER A 171 7.64 -9.68 19.25
N LEU A 172 8.08 -8.46 18.96
CA LEU A 172 9.34 -8.20 18.28
C LEU A 172 10.52 -8.26 19.27
N GLY A 173 11.70 -8.57 18.75
CA GLY A 173 12.97 -8.33 19.43
C GLY A 173 13.17 -6.84 19.79
N ASN A 174 14.24 -6.56 20.53
CA ASN A 174 14.56 -5.19 20.92
C ASN A 174 15.47 -4.51 19.90
N GLN A 175 15.32 -3.20 19.72
CA GLN A 175 16.24 -2.42 18.91
C GLN A 175 17.68 -2.58 19.44
N GLY A 176 18.62 -2.90 18.55
CA GLY A 176 20.05 -3.02 18.86
C GLY A 176 20.47 -4.24 19.68
N ASP A 177 19.54 -5.09 20.12
CA ASP A 177 19.88 -6.30 20.88
C ASP A 177 20.56 -7.33 19.96
N GLN A 178 21.82 -7.65 20.23
CA GLN A 178 22.61 -8.59 19.42
C GLN A 178 22.53 -10.03 19.94
N THR A 179 22.00 -10.25 21.15
CA THR A 179 21.97 -11.55 21.81
C THR A 179 21.34 -12.66 20.96
N PRO A 180 20.21 -12.42 20.26
CA PRO A 180 19.59 -13.47 19.45
C PRO A 180 20.45 -13.95 18.28
N TYR A 181 21.42 -13.14 17.83
CA TYR A 181 22.22 -13.41 16.63
C TYR A 181 23.55 -14.09 16.93
N ALA A 182 23.78 -14.54 18.17
CA ALA A 182 24.97 -15.32 18.51
C ALA A 182 24.94 -16.67 17.77
N ALA A 183 26.06 -17.07 17.17
CA ALA A 183 26.18 -18.34 16.46
C ALA A 183 25.79 -19.53 17.36
N GLY A 184 25.04 -20.48 16.81
CA GLY A 184 24.50 -21.63 17.54
C GLY A 184 23.22 -21.35 18.33
N THR A 185 22.74 -20.10 18.38
CA THR A 185 21.42 -19.80 18.98
C THR A 185 20.34 -20.54 18.22
N SER A 186 19.53 -21.31 18.95
CA SER A 186 18.38 -22.05 18.41
C SER A 186 17.26 -21.08 18.04
N ALA A 187 16.84 -21.09 16.78
CA ALA A 187 15.76 -20.24 16.27
C ALA A 187 14.67 -21.09 15.59
N VAL A 188 13.42 -20.65 15.69
CA VAL A 188 12.27 -21.29 15.03
C VAL A 188 11.90 -20.49 13.80
N ILE A 189 11.86 -21.15 12.64
CA ILE A 189 11.28 -20.63 11.40
C ILE A 189 9.88 -21.22 11.21
N ALA A 190 8.96 -20.46 10.66
CA ALA A 190 7.63 -20.95 10.33
C ALA A 190 7.00 -20.20 9.16
N GLY A 191 6.26 -20.89 8.29
CA GLY A 191 5.66 -20.29 7.12
C GLY A 191 4.96 -21.27 6.19
N TYR A 192 4.53 -20.74 5.04
CA TYR A 192 3.76 -21.44 4.01
C TYR A 192 4.58 -21.73 2.75
N GLY A 193 5.91 -21.75 2.88
CA GLY A 193 6.81 -21.93 1.76
C GLY A 193 6.84 -23.33 1.20
N LYS A 194 7.51 -23.43 0.05
CA LYS A 194 7.76 -24.67 -0.68
C LYS A 194 8.61 -25.64 0.14
N THR A 195 8.58 -26.85 -0.35
CA THR A 195 8.65 -28.09 0.41
C THR A 195 9.88 -28.87 -0.08
N GLY A 196 10.17 -28.75 -1.38
CA GLY A 196 11.48 -28.82 -2.01
C GLY A 196 11.61 -27.83 -3.18
N PRO A 197 12.79 -27.75 -3.81
CA PRO A 197 13.07 -26.80 -4.90
C PRO A 197 12.30 -27.10 -6.19
N GLU A 198 11.90 -28.35 -6.42
CA GLU A 198 11.24 -28.84 -7.65
C GLU A 198 9.70 -28.96 -7.51
N ASP A 199 9.10 -28.45 -6.43
CA ASP A 199 7.65 -28.60 -6.26
C ASP A 199 6.88 -27.61 -7.16
N ASP A 200 6.38 -28.15 -8.28
CA ASP A 200 5.49 -27.48 -9.24
C ASP A 200 4.14 -27.09 -8.62
N TYR A 201 3.66 -27.88 -7.66
CA TYR A 201 2.43 -27.61 -6.91
C TYR A 201 2.75 -27.33 -5.45
N PRO A 202 2.79 -26.06 -5.05
CA PRO A 202 3.29 -25.69 -3.75
C PRO A 202 2.35 -26.14 -2.62
N ASP A 203 2.85 -27.05 -1.81
CA ASP A 203 2.22 -27.50 -0.58
C ASP A 203 2.32 -26.40 0.49
N SER A 204 1.40 -25.46 0.38
CA SER A 204 1.25 -24.26 1.23
C SER A 204 0.63 -24.56 2.60
N ARG A 205 0.84 -25.75 3.16
CA ARG A 205 0.49 -26.06 4.54
C ARG A 205 1.48 -25.39 5.49
N LEU A 206 0.98 -24.84 6.59
CA LEU A 206 1.82 -24.18 7.58
C LEU A 206 2.78 -25.18 8.21
N ARG A 207 4.04 -24.77 8.31
CA ARG A 207 5.11 -25.61 8.86
C ARG A 207 6.06 -24.80 9.71
N LYS A 208 6.83 -25.53 10.52
CA LYS A 208 7.90 -24.98 11.34
C LYS A 208 9.14 -25.87 11.32
N SER A 209 10.28 -25.28 11.64
CA SER A 209 11.49 -26.02 11.98
C SER A 209 12.38 -25.22 12.93
N THR A 210 13.35 -25.90 13.54
CA THR A 210 14.40 -25.27 14.34
C THR A 210 15.70 -25.25 13.57
N VAL A 211 16.33 -24.08 13.47
CA VAL A 211 17.59 -23.85 12.76
C VAL A 211 18.59 -23.14 13.67
N PRO A 212 19.91 -23.44 13.57
CA PRO A 212 20.93 -22.70 14.28
C PRO A 212 21.22 -21.37 13.58
N MET A 213 21.32 -20.30 14.37
CA MET A 213 21.91 -19.04 13.93
C MET A 213 23.38 -19.25 13.52
N GLN A 214 23.82 -18.64 12.43
CA GLN A 214 25.20 -18.75 11.95
C GLN A 214 26.03 -17.51 12.24
N SER A 215 27.36 -17.69 12.24
CA SER A 215 28.30 -16.57 12.37
C SER A 215 28.32 -15.71 11.10
N ASP A 216 28.59 -14.41 11.23
CA ASP A 216 28.75 -13.52 10.07
C ASP A 216 29.84 -14.04 9.10
N SER A 217 30.90 -14.68 9.60
CA SER A 217 31.93 -15.31 8.77
C SER A 217 31.42 -16.50 7.96
N TYR A 218 30.47 -17.27 8.49
CA TYR A 218 29.83 -18.37 7.78
C TYR A 218 28.89 -17.83 6.69
N CYS A 219 28.14 -16.78 7.01
CA CYS A 219 27.20 -16.14 6.09
C CYS A 219 27.87 -15.32 4.99
N ASN A 220 29.19 -15.12 5.03
CA ASN A 220 29.88 -14.15 4.19
C ASN A 220 29.90 -14.57 2.72
N VAL A 221 28.92 -14.06 1.96
CA VAL A 221 28.88 -14.08 0.51
C VAL A 221 29.42 -12.75 -0.03
N PRO A 222 30.58 -12.74 -0.72
CA PRO A 222 31.17 -11.51 -1.25
C PRO A 222 30.19 -10.71 -2.12
N GLY A 223 30.02 -9.43 -1.81
CA GLY A 223 29.14 -8.52 -2.57
C GLY A 223 27.66 -8.58 -2.21
N GLN A 224 27.19 -9.67 -1.59
CA GLN A 224 25.77 -9.89 -1.25
C GLN A 224 25.48 -9.79 0.25
N TYR A 225 26.39 -10.25 1.11
CA TYR A 225 26.18 -10.28 2.55
C TYR A 225 26.66 -9.01 3.26
N TYR A 226 25.74 -8.35 3.98
CA TYR A 226 26.02 -7.16 4.79
C TYR A 226 25.62 -7.41 6.24
N SER A 227 26.56 -7.80 7.08
CA SER A 227 26.28 -8.19 8.48
C SER A 227 25.52 -7.13 9.29
N ALA A 228 25.69 -5.85 8.95
CA ALA A 228 24.94 -4.76 9.57
C ALA A 228 23.43 -4.79 9.29
N GLU A 229 22.95 -5.52 8.27
CA GLU A 229 21.55 -5.48 7.84
C GLU A 229 20.91 -6.86 7.73
N MET A 230 21.72 -7.91 7.64
CA MET A 230 21.27 -9.29 7.50
C MET A 230 22.10 -10.26 8.33
N PHE A 231 21.54 -11.45 8.52
CA PHE A 231 22.17 -12.61 9.12
C PHE A 231 21.68 -13.87 8.40
N CYS A 232 22.29 -15.01 8.66
CA CYS A 232 21.85 -16.28 8.09
C CYS A 232 21.64 -17.34 9.18
N ALA A 233 20.80 -18.33 8.90
CA ALA A 233 20.52 -19.44 9.79
C ALA A 233 20.30 -20.73 8.98
N GLY A 234 20.50 -21.88 9.63
CA GLY A 234 20.51 -23.19 8.97
C GLY A 234 21.95 -23.66 8.67
N ALA A 235 22.13 -24.97 8.51
CA ALA A 235 23.44 -25.59 8.30
C ALA A 235 23.44 -26.56 7.11
N GLY A 236 22.47 -26.39 6.20
CA GLY A 236 22.35 -27.15 4.96
C GLY A 236 23.59 -27.03 4.08
N LEU A 237 23.94 -28.14 3.41
CA LEU A 237 25.03 -28.22 2.43
C LEU A 237 24.54 -28.91 1.15
N PRO A 238 25.18 -28.64 -0.02
CA PRO A 238 24.86 -29.36 -1.25
C PRO A 238 24.98 -30.88 -1.08
N GLY A 239 23.92 -31.62 -1.44
CA GLY A 239 23.85 -33.08 -1.26
C GLY A 239 23.61 -33.56 0.17
N ALA A 240 23.53 -32.65 1.15
CA ALA A 240 23.14 -32.94 2.53
C ALA A 240 22.14 -31.88 3.02
N PRO A 241 20.92 -31.82 2.44
CA PRO A 241 20.01 -30.73 2.73
C PRO A 241 19.50 -30.78 4.18
N GLU A 242 19.37 -29.63 4.83
CA GLU A 242 18.80 -29.47 6.17
C GLU A 242 17.55 -28.59 6.16
N SER A 243 17.01 -28.29 7.35
CA SER A 243 15.90 -27.34 7.47
C SER A 243 16.30 -25.92 7.11
N ASP A 244 15.44 -25.30 6.31
CA ASP A 244 15.62 -23.99 5.74
C ASP A 244 14.26 -23.41 5.34
N THR A 245 14.22 -22.10 5.15
CA THR A 245 13.10 -21.39 4.51
C THR A 245 13.19 -21.48 2.99
N CYS A 246 12.06 -21.49 2.29
CA CYS A 246 12.02 -21.59 0.84
C CYS A 246 11.04 -20.59 0.21
N ASN A 247 10.91 -20.61 -1.12
CA ASN A 247 9.95 -19.78 -1.86
C ASN A 247 8.55 -19.84 -1.23
N GLY A 248 7.97 -18.69 -0.87
CA GLY A 248 6.70 -18.59 -0.14
C GLY A 248 6.82 -18.43 1.38
N ASP A 249 7.96 -18.78 1.99
CA ASP A 249 8.30 -18.40 3.38
C ASP A 249 8.81 -16.96 3.48
N SER A 250 9.18 -16.35 2.36
CA SER A 250 9.58 -14.95 2.26
C SER A 250 8.63 -14.04 3.06
N GLY A 251 9.21 -13.13 3.83
CA GLY A 251 8.48 -12.26 4.76
C GLY A 251 8.06 -12.91 6.08
N GLY A 252 8.18 -14.23 6.21
CA GLY A 252 7.89 -14.98 7.42
C GLY A 252 8.87 -14.71 8.56
N PRO A 253 8.52 -15.13 9.79
CA PRO A 253 9.36 -14.89 10.96
C PRO A 253 10.48 -15.92 11.10
N ILE A 254 11.60 -15.45 11.64
CA ILE A 254 12.51 -16.27 12.44
C ILE A 254 12.45 -15.79 13.89
N LEU A 255 12.20 -16.74 14.79
CA LEU A 255 11.86 -16.51 16.19
C LEU A 255 12.97 -17.02 17.12
N VAL A 256 13.35 -16.21 18.11
CA VAL A 256 14.21 -16.64 19.22
C VAL A 256 13.46 -16.42 20.52
N ALA A 257 13.30 -17.48 21.31
CA ALA A 257 12.50 -17.47 22.54
C ALA A 257 11.09 -16.86 22.34
N GLY A 258 10.43 -17.21 21.22
CA GLY A 258 9.08 -16.75 20.88
C GLY A 258 8.97 -15.29 20.41
N LYS A 259 10.09 -14.56 20.29
CA LYS A 259 10.12 -13.21 19.73
C LYS A 259 10.65 -13.23 18.31
N GLN A 260 10.04 -12.44 17.42
CA GLN A 260 10.54 -12.29 16.06
C GLN A 260 11.79 -11.42 16.03
N VAL A 261 12.88 -11.97 15.51
CA VAL A 261 14.20 -11.31 15.43
C VAL A 261 14.69 -11.13 13.99
N GLY A 262 13.98 -11.69 13.01
CA GLY A 262 14.25 -11.48 11.60
C GLY A 262 13.03 -11.68 10.72
N VAL A 263 13.21 -11.35 9.45
CA VAL A 263 12.24 -11.52 8.35
C VAL A 263 12.93 -12.31 7.26
N THR A 264 12.35 -13.44 6.83
CA THR A 264 12.86 -14.26 5.72
C THR A 264 12.97 -13.41 4.46
N SER A 265 14.15 -13.38 3.84
CA SER A 265 14.43 -12.46 2.73
C SER A 265 14.87 -13.20 1.47
N TRP A 266 15.99 -13.91 1.51
CA TRP A 266 16.55 -14.57 0.33
C TRP A 266 17.35 -15.83 0.70
N GLY A 267 17.73 -16.61 -0.30
CA GLY A 267 18.52 -17.82 -0.16
C GLY A 267 18.88 -18.39 -1.53
N TYR A 268 19.64 -19.48 -1.53
CA TYR A 268 19.96 -20.25 -2.74
C TYR A 268 19.02 -21.46 -2.85
N THR A 269 19.56 -22.62 -3.22
CA THR A 269 18.82 -23.89 -3.20
C THR A 269 18.37 -24.20 -1.77
N CYS A 270 17.05 -24.26 -1.57
CA CYS A 270 16.45 -24.45 -0.26
C CYS A 270 17.02 -25.69 0.44
N GLY A 271 17.53 -25.50 1.65
CA GLY A 271 18.09 -26.56 2.48
C GLY A 271 19.52 -26.97 2.13
N GLU A 272 20.11 -26.52 1.02
CA GLU A 272 21.51 -26.80 0.66
C GLU A 272 22.46 -25.63 0.97
N ALA A 273 21.92 -24.55 1.53
CA ALA A 273 22.60 -23.36 1.99
C ALA A 273 21.85 -22.80 3.21
N PRO A 274 22.44 -21.89 4.00
CA PRO A 274 21.65 -21.16 5.00
C PRO A 274 20.66 -20.21 4.33
N GLY A 275 19.50 -20.01 4.94
CA GLY A 275 18.58 -18.94 4.60
C GLY A 275 19.09 -17.60 5.14
N PHE A 276 18.81 -16.51 4.41
CA PHE A 276 19.20 -15.15 4.78
C PHE A 276 17.99 -14.32 5.20
N TYR A 277 18.17 -13.59 6.29
CA TYR A 277 17.10 -12.88 6.99
C TYR A 277 17.50 -11.42 7.19
N VAL A 278 16.51 -10.52 7.13
CA VAL A 278 16.69 -9.14 7.60
C VAL A 278 16.97 -9.16 9.10
N ARG A 279 18.03 -8.46 9.52
CA ARG A 279 18.38 -8.27 10.92
C ARG A 279 17.43 -7.26 11.58
N LEU A 280 16.31 -7.75 12.11
CA LEU A 280 15.18 -6.91 12.53
C LEU A 280 15.54 -5.92 13.65
N ASN A 281 16.52 -6.23 14.50
CA ASN A 281 16.95 -5.35 15.60
C ASN A 281 17.41 -3.95 15.12
N ASN A 282 17.72 -3.77 13.84
CA ASN A 282 18.04 -2.46 13.26
C ASN A 282 16.81 -1.65 12.85
N TYR A 283 15.65 -2.30 12.70
CA TYR A 283 14.45 -1.70 12.12
C TYR A 283 13.26 -1.62 13.10
N VAL A 284 13.36 -2.22 14.31
CA VAL A 284 12.24 -2.31 15.28
C VAL A 284 11.58 -0.96 15.53
N ASN A 285 12.36 0.11 15.75
CA ASN A 285 11.80 1.43 16.02
C ASN A 285 11.06 2.01 14.80
N THR A 286 11.60 1.83 13.61
CA THR A 286 10.99 2.31 12.36
C THR A 286 9.71 1.52 12.05
N VAL A 287 9.74 0.20 12.21
CA VAL A 287 8.54 -0.67 12.11
C VAL A 287 7.47 -0.24 13.12
N LYS A 288 7.86 0.02 14.37
CA LYS A 288 6.94 0.47 15.42
C LYS A 288 6.33 1.85 15.13
N ALA A 289 7.05 2.74 14.45
CA ALA A 289 6.55 4.06 14.09
C ALA A 289 5.37 4.00 13.09
N ASP A 290 5.23 2.90 12.35
CA ASP A 290 4.10 2.71 11.43
C ASP A 290 2.83 2.21 12.15
N LEU A 291 2.96 1.59 13.33
CA LEU A 291 1.85 0.93 14.02
C LEU A 291 0.66 1.85 14.32
N THR A 292 0.91 3.15 14.50
CA THR A 292 -0.12 4.14 14.84
C THR A 292 -0.69 4.85 13.61
N ARG A 293 -0.16 4.59 12.40
CA ARG A 293 -0.61 5.30 11.20
C ARG A 293 -1.95 4.76 10.71
N PRO A 294 -2.90 5.66 10.38
CA PRO A 294 -4.20 5.27 9.85
C PRO A 294 -4.06 4.66 8.44
N PRO A 295 -5.00 3.80 8.02
CA PRO A 295 -5.07 3.29 6.65
C PRO A 295 -5.29 4.42 5.62
N LEU A 296 -4.48 4.45 4.56
CA LEU A 296 -4.66 5.35 3.42
C LEU A 296 -5.55 4.67 2.35
N VAL A 297 -6.87 4.90 2.39
CA VAL A 297 -7.85 4.14 1.57
C VAL A 297 -8.51 4.94 0.45
N ASN A 298 -8.36 6.26 0.42
CA ASN A 298 -9.12 7.14 -0.47
C ASN A 298 -8.60 7.21 -1.92
N ALA A 299 -7.45 6.58 -2.15
CA ALA A 299 -6.69 6.71 -3.37
C ALA A 299 -6.61 5.44 -4.23
N ASP A 300 -7.00 4.31 -3.66
CA ASP A 300 -7.03 3.00 -4.31
C ASP A 300 -8.35 2.81 -5.07
N TRP A 301 -8.30 3.02 -6.39
CA TRP A 301 -9.47 2.94 -7.27
C TRP A 301 -9.74 1.50 -7.73
N THR A 302 -8.68 0.71 -7.80
CA THR A 302 -8.67 -0.67 -8.33
C THR A 302 -8.86 -1.72 -7.23
N GLY A 303 -8.86 -1.31 -5.97
CA GLY A 303 -9.03 -2.18 -4.81
C GLY A 303 -7.83 -3.09 -4.58
N ASP A 304 -6.68 -2.73 -5.16
CA ASP A 304 -5.48 -3.56 -5.15
C ASP A 304 -4.57 -3.28 -3.94
N GLY A 305 -4.92 -2.27 -3.12
CA GLY A 305 -4.19 -1.83 -1.95
C GLY A 305 -3.14 -0.76 -2.27
N ARG A 306 -3.12 -0.22 -3.50
CA ARG A 306 -2.16 0.78 -3.95
C ARG A 306 -2.87 2.02 -4.45
N THR A 307 -2.16 3.14 -4.40
CA THR A 307 -2.67 4.42 -4.88
C THR A 307 -2.79 4.44 -6.39
N ASP A 308 -3.94 4.85 -6.91
CA ASP A 308 -4.18 5.05 -8.34
C ASP A 308 -4.28 6.54 -8.69
N LEU A 309 -4.19 6.84 -10.00
CA LEU A 309 -4.37 8.19 -10.55
C LEU A 309 -5.41 8.19 -11.66
N ILE A 310 -6.24 9.24 -11.73
CA ILE A 310 -7.14 9.46 -12.86
C ILE A 310 -6.78 10.77 -13.54
N ALA A 311 -6.64 10.74 -14.87
CA ALA A 311 -6.40 11.93 -15.68
C ALA A 311 -7.56 12.14 -16.66
N ARG A 312 -7.83 13.41 -16.97
CA ARG A 312 -8.78 13.82 -18.00
C ARG A 312 -8.08 14.66 -19.07
N ASP A 313 -8.26 14.27 -20.33
CA ASP A 313 -7.76 15.03 -21.47
C ASP A 313 -8.70 16.18 -21.87
N SER A 314 -8.31 16.97 -22.88
CA SER A 314 -9.14 18.05 -23.41
C SER A 314 -10.41 17.57 -24.14
N GLY A 315 -10.45 16.32 -24.60
CA GLY A 315 -11.64 15.69 -25.19
C GLY A 315 -12.65 15.22 -24.14
N GLY A 316 -12.28 15.21 -22.85
CA GLY A 316 -13.11 14.71 -21.78
C GLY A 316 -13.04 13.19 -21.61
N ASN A 317 -11.99 12.54 -22.12
CA ASN A 317 -11.72 11.14 -21.83
C ASN A 317 -11.03 11.02 -20.48
N LEU A 318 -11.50 10.09 -19.66
CA LEU A 318 -10.84 9.69 -18.42
C LEU A 318 -9.93 8.50 -18.67
N ARG A 319 -8.72 8.56 -18.12
CA ARG A 319 -7.77 7.46 -18.09
C ARG A 319 -7.42 7.13 -16.65
N LEU A 320 -7.45 5.84 -16.31
CA LEU A 320 -7.00 5.30 -15.03
C LEU A 320 -5.55 4.84 -15.17
N TYR A 321 -4.69 5.27 -14.26
CA TYR A 321 -3.31 4.84 -14.10
C TYR A 321 -3.16 4.08 -12.79
N TYR A 322 -2.67 2.86 -12.89
CA TYR A 322 -2.50 1.94 -11.78
C TYR A 322 -1.16 2.21 -11.13
N GLY A 323 -1.16 2.42 -9.82
CA GLY A 323 0.07 2.57 -9.06
C GLY A 323 0.76 1.25 -8.83
N SER A 324 2.08 1.22 -8.92
CA SER A 324 2.87 0.08 -8.44
C SER A 324 3.06 0.11 -6.91
N GLY A 325 2.55 1.13 -6.21
CA GLY A 325 2.72 1.29 -4.77
C GLY A 325 4.18 1.48 -4.34
N PHE A 326 5.10 1.68 -5.28
CA PHE A 326 6.51 1.93 -4.99
C PHE A 326 7.21 2.69 -6.13
N SER A 327 7.50 3.96 -5.92
CA SER A 327 7.99 4.86 -7.00
C SER A 327 9.42 4.59 -7.49
N ASN A 328 10.16 3.71 -6.81
CA ASN A 328 11.55 3.36 -7.15
C ASN A 328 11.66 1.99 -7.86
N ASP A 329 10.68 1.69 -8.70
CA ASP A 329 10.56 0.48 -9.52
C ASP A 329 11.22 0.61 -10.91
N GLY A 330 11.84 1.76 -11.21
CA GLY A 330 12.38 2.09 -12.54
C GLY A 330 11.35 2.70 -13.51
N TYR A 331 10.07 2.64 -13.17
CA TYR A 331 8.93 3.12 -13.97
C TYR A 331 8.21 4.31 -13.32
N GLY A 332 8.74 4.82 -12.20
CA GLY A 332 8.21 5.99 -11.52
C GLY A 332 6.93 5.72 -10.73
N GLY A 333 6.67 4.46 -10.38
CA GLY A 333 5.46 4.06 -9.66
C GLY A 333 4.26 3.77 -10.56
N PHE A 334 4.43 3.78 -11.88
CA PHE A 334 3.37 3.52 -12.84
C PHE A 334 3.43 2.08 -13.30
N TYR A 335 2.38 1.31 -13.00
CA TYR A 335 2.32 -0.08 -13.42
C TYR A 335 1.52 -0.25 -14.71
N MET A 336 0.26 0.18 -14.73
CA MET A 336 -0.56 0.08 -15.93
C MET A 336 -1.50 1.24 -16.18
N SER A 337 -2.15 1.28 -17.34
CA SER A 337 -3.18 2.28 -17.61
C SER A 337 -4.24 1.77 -18.57
N ARG A 338 -5.46 2.28 -18.46
CA ARG A 338 -6.56 2.02 -19.39
C ARG A 338 -7.51 3.20 -19.49
N GLN A 339 -8.18 3.32 -20.63
CA GLN A 339 -9.29 4.26 -20.74
C GLN A 339 -10.40 3.84 -19.77
N LEU A 340 -10.81 4.77 -18.91
CA LEU A 340 -11.81 4.56 -17.87
C LEU A 340 -13.21 4.95 -18.35
N ASN A 341 -13.33 6.11 -19.02
CA ASN A 341 -14.61 6.63 -19.52
C ASN A 341 -14.40 7.77 -20.52
N SER A 342 -15.48 8.30 -21.11
CA SER A 342 -15.50 9.45 -22.02
C SER A 342 -16.66 10.39 -21.72
N GLY A 343 -16.69 11.59 -22.32
CA GLY A 343 -17.81 12.54 -22.16
C GLY A 343 -17.74 13.40 -20.88
N TRP A 344 -16.60 13.41 -20.20
CA TRP A 344 -16.39 14.17 -18.96
C TRP A 344 -16.02 15.64 -19.19
N GLY A 345 -15.99 16.11 -20.44
CA GLY A 345 -15.68 17.50 -20.79
C GLY A 345 -16.73 18.50 -20.30
N SER A 346 -17.97 18.05 -20.06
CA SER A 346 -19.06 18.89 -19.55
C SER A 346 -18.94 19.25 -18.05
N PHE A 347 -18.07 18.55 -17.31
CA PHE A 347 -17.86 18.81 -15.88
C PHE A 347 -16.77 19.86 -15.66
N LYS A 348 -17.15 20.94 -14.98
CA LYS A 348 -16.24 22.03 -14.58
C LYS A 348 -15.29 21.62 -13.45
N ARG A 349 -15.75 20.72 -12.58
CA ARG A 349 -15.01 20.23 -11.43
C ARG A 349 -15.24 18.73 -11.27
N VAL A 350 -14.18 17.99 -10.97
CA VAL A 350 -14.21 16.55 -10.72
C VAL A 350 -13.22 16.26 -9.60
N PHE A 351 -13.63 15.47 -8.61
CA PHE A 351 -12.79 15.09 -7.48
C PHE A 351 -13.16 13.69 -6.99
N ARG A 352 -12.18 12.99 -6.42
CA ARG A 352 -12.41 11.71 -5.73
C ARG A 352 -13.13 11.94 -4.41
N VAL A 353 -13.94 10.97 -4.03
CA VAL A 353 -14.55 10.87 -2.70
C VAL A 353 -14.53 9.42 -2.27
N TYR A 354 -14.35 9.17 -0.99
CA TYR A 354 -14.38 7.82 -0.42
C TYR A 354 -15.57 7.68 0.54
N ASN A 355 -16.22 6.51 0.52
CA ASN A 355 -17.25 6.11 1.48
C ASN A 355 -18.49 7.05 1.54
N TRP A 356 -18.95 7.55 0.38
CA TRP A 356 -20.09 8.48 0.29
C TRP A 356 -21.43 7.90 0.79
N ASN A 357 -21.64 6.62 0.54
CA ASN A 357 -22.85 5.83 0.82
C ASN A 357 -22.57 4.69 1.83
N GLY A 358 -21.44 4.75 2.56
CA GLY A 358 -21.13 3.77 3.60
C GLY A 358 -20.57 2.44 3.09
N ASP A 359 -20.28 2.32 1.80
CA ASP A 359 -19.81 1.09 1.15
C ASP A 359 -18.30 0.86 1.23
N LYS A 360 -17.54 1.80 1.83
CA LYS A 360 -16.07 1.78 1.95
C LYS A 360 -15.38 1.69 0.58
N ARG A 361 -15.95 2.29 -0.46
CA ARG A 361 -15.38 2.35 -1.81
C ARG A 361 -15.13 3.78 -2.28
N PRO A 362 -14.21 3.96 -3.24
CA PRO A 362 -14.05 5.24 -3.91
C PRO A 362 -15.24 5.52 -4.85
N SER A 363 -15.46 6.81 -5.11
CA SER A 363 -16.45 7.35 -6.04
C SER A 363 -15.93 8.67 -6.60
N ILE A 364 -16.59 9.20 -7.63
CA ILE A 364 -16.27 10.51 -8.20
C ILE A 364 -17.45 11.46 -8.03
N MET A 365 -17.16 12.64 -7.47
CA MET A 365 -18.07 13.77 -7.52
C MET A 365 -17.74 14.67 -8.71
N ALA A 366 -18.74 15.05 -9.49
CA ALA A 366 -18.57 15.85 -10.71
C ALA A 366 -19.62 16.96 -10.80
N MET A 367 -19.17 18.20 -10.98
CA MET A 367 -20.05 19.38 -11.05
C MET A 367 -20.03 20.01 -12.44
N LYS A 368 -21.22 20.20 -13.01
CA LYS A 368 -21.42 20.92 -14.29
C LYS A 368 -21.31 22.44 -14.10
N THR A 369 -21.09 23.18 -15.17
CA THR A 369 -21.09 24.66 -15.15
C THR A 369 -22.40 25.27 -14.66
N THR A 370 -23.52 24.58 -14.86
CA THR A 370 -24.87 24.91 -14.37
C THR A 370 -25.02 24.76 -12.85
N GLY A 371 -24.06 24.13 -12.18
CA GLY A 371 -24.09 23.92 -10.73
C GLY A 371 -24.83 22.65 -10.29
N GLU A 372 -25.16 21.75 -11.21
CA GLU A 372 -25.60 20.39 -10.89
C GLU A 372 -24.38 19.56 -10.45
N LEU A 373 -24.49 18.90 -9.29
CA LEU A 373 -23.46 18.03 -8.72
C LEU A 373 -23.93 16.57 -8.77
N TYR A 374 -23.11 15.71 -9.38
CA TYR A 374 -23.37 14.29 -9.54
C TYR A 374 -22.37 13.45 -8.75
N ILE A 375 -22.79 12.26 -8.32
CA ILE A 375 -21.93 11.19 -7.82
C ILE A 375 -21.92 10.03 -8.82
N TYR A 376 -20.73 9.48 -9.06
CA TYR A 376 -20.49 8.28 -9.86
C TYR A 376 -19.84 7.22 -8.97
N ASN A 377 -20.57 6.13 -8.72
CA ASN A 377 -20.11 5.05 -7.85
C ASN A 377 -19.21 4.06 -8.60
N THR A 378 -18.47 3.26 -7.84
CA THR A 378 -17.56 2.24 -8.39
C THR A 378 -17.79 0.87 -7.77
N ASP A 379 -17.22 -0.16 -8.42
CA ASP A 379 -17.14 -1.51 -7.87
C ASP A 379 -15.95 -1.67 -6.89
N GLY A 380 -15.08 -0.65 -6.76
CA GLY A 380 -13.81 -0.76 -6.06
C GLY A 380 -12.81 -1.70 -6.74
N GLN A 381 -13.00 -1.98 -8.03
CA GLN A 381 -12.14 -2.79 -8.90
C GLN A 381 -11.78 -2.04 -10.19
N GLY A 382 -11.88 -0.71 -10.12
CA GLY A 382 -11.54 0.19 -11.19
C GLY A 382 -12.66 0.53 -12.17
N ASN A 383 -13.90 0.06 -11.97
CA ASN A 383 -15.01 0.33 -12.90
C ASN A 383 -16.12 1.15 -12.26
N PHE A 384 -16.80 1.95 -13.08
CA PHE A 384 -18.03 2.63 -12.67
C PHE A 384 -19.19 1.64 -12.56
N VAL A 385 -20.08 1.87 -11.61
CA VAL A 385 -21.32 1.11 -11.42
C VAL A 385 -22.51 2.03 -11.70
N GLY A 386 -23.24 1.73 -12.77
CA GLY A 386 -24.38 2.53 -13.21
C GLY A 386 -23.99 3.90 -13.79
N GLY A 387 -24.96 4.82 -13.80
CA GLY A 387 -24.79 6.19 -14.27
C GLY A 387 -24.64 7.21 -13.15
N GLY A 388 -24.34 8.47 -13.51
CA GLY A 388 -24.23 9.57 -12.55
C GLY A 388 -25.56 9.88 -11.87
N LYS A 389 -25.56 9.92 -10.54
CA LYS A 389 -26.73 10.30 -9.72
C LYS A 389 -26.62 11.76 -9.29
N LEU A 390 -27.65 12.57 -9.55
CA LEU A 390 -27.71 13.95 -9.07
C LEU A 390 -27.82 13.97 -7.54
N ILE A 391 -26.89 14.68 -6.87
CA ILE A 391 -26.83 14.80 -5.39
C ILE A 391 -26.94 16.25 -4.90
N GLY A 392 -27.11 17.21 -5.82
CA GLY A 392 -27.44 18.59 -5.47
C GLY A 392 -27.40 19.53 -6.66
N THR A 393 -27.95 20.73 -6.46
CA THR A 393 -27.99 21.83 -7.44
C THR A 393 -27.55 23.14 -6.77
N GLY A 394 -27.37 24.21 -7.55
CA GLY A 394 -27.01 25.54 -7.02
C GLY A 394 -25.52 25.71 -6.68
N TRP A 395 -24.66 24.74 -7.04
CA TRP A 395 -23.24 24.78 -6.73
C TRP A 395 -22.43 25.76 -7.59
N ALA A 396 -23.03 26.32 -8.65
CA ALA A 396 -22.36 27.25 -9.58
C ALA A 396 -21.89 28.55 -8.92
N GLY A 397 -22.54 28.97 -7.82
CA GLY A 397 -22.21 30.18 -7.08
C GLY A 397 -20.92 30.10 -6.24
N PHE A 398 -20.35 28.90 -6.06
CA PHE A 398 -19.11 28.72 -5.31
C PHE A 398 -17.88 28.82 -6.22
N THR A 399 -16.83 29.46 -5.71
CA THR A 399 -15.60 29.71 -6.47
C THR A 399 -14.60 28.55 -6.38
N ALA A 400 -14.72 27.70 -5.35
CA ALA A 400 -13.96 26.47 -5.19
C ALA A 400 -14.79 25.41 -4.49
N LEU A 401 -14.57 24.15 -4.85
CA LEU A 401 -15.14 22.95 -4.23
C LEU A 401 -13.98 21.98 -4.01
N MET A 402 -13.95 21.30 -2.86
CA MET A 402 -12.92 20.34 -2.48
C MET A 402 -13.52 19.28 -1.55
N VAL A 403 -13.05 18.04 -1.64
CA VAL A 403 -13.58 16.91 -0.86
C VAL A 403 -12.56 16.49 0.18
N THR A 404 -13.02 16.31 1.40
CA THR A 404 -12.26 15.61 2.43
C THR A 404 -13.07 14.38 2.86
N ASN A 405 -12.43 13.33 3.37
CA ASN A 405 -13.06 12.03 3.60
C ASN A 405 -13.37 11.73 5.07
N ASN A 406 -12.83 12.52 6.01
CA ASN A 406 -12.94 12.30 7.44
C ASN A 406 -12.83 13.61 8.27
N TRP A 407 -13.39 14.72 7.78
CA TRP A 407 -13.19 16.04 8.42
C TRP A 407 -13.65 16.06 9.88
N MET A 408 -14.72 15.31 10.14
CA MET A 408 -15.44 15.21 11.41
C MET A 408 -15.04 14.00 12.26
N GLY A 409 -13.97 13.28 11.88
CA GLY A 409 -13.54 12.07 12.61
C GLY A 409 -14.55 10.91 12.60
N ASN A 410 -15.56 10.97 11.73
CA ASN A 410 -16.69 10.03 11.66
C ASN A 410 -16.61 9.09 10.44
N ASN A 411 -15.49 9.11 9.72
CA ASN A 411 -15.21 8.35 8.49
C ASN A 411 -16.23 8.62 7.36
N ARG A 412 -16.79 9.84 7.33
CA ARG A 412 -17.71 10.30 6.28
C ARG A 412 -17.12 11.50 5.55
N PRO A 413 -17.31 11.57 4.22
CA PRO A 413 -16.77 12.67 3.45
C PRO A 413 -17.51 13.99 3.72
N SER A 414 -16.79 15.08 3.56
CA SER A 414 -17.30 16.43 3.56
C SER A 414 -16.91 17.13 2.24
N LEU A 415 -17.87 17.85 1.66
CA LEU A 415 -17.63 18.79 0.58
C LEU A 415 -17.42 20.18 1.19
N LEU A 416 -16.23 20.74 1.01
CA LEU A 416 -15.91 22.09 1.41
C LEU A 416 -16.02 23.00 0.20
N VAL A 417 -16.65 24.16 0.38
CA VAL A 417 -16.87 25.12 -0.69
C VAL A 417 -16.49 26.52 -0.28
N ARG A 418 -15.94 27.28 -1.21
CA ARG A 418 -15.61 28.69 -1.01
C ARG A 418 -16.65 29.58 -1.68
N LYS A 419 -17.29 30.45 -0.89
CA LYS A 419 -18.16 31.53 -1.39
C LYS A 419 -17.34 32.65 -2.01
N SER A 420 -17.97 33.51 -2.82
CA SER A 420 -17.31 34.66 -3.44
C SER A 420 -16.77 35.67 -2.42
N ASN A 421 -17.39 35.79 -1.25
CA ASN A 421 -16.92 36.62 -0.13
C ASN A 421 -15.72 36.01 0.64
N GLY A 422 -15.27 34.81 0.27
CA GLY A 422 -14.14 34.14 0.91
C GLY A 422 -14.51 33.30 2.14
N ASP A 423 -15.79 33.14 2.45
CA ASP A 423 -16.23 32.17 3.45
C ASP A 423 -15.97 30.74 2.96
N LEU A 424 -15.43 29.90 3.85
CA LEU A 424 -15.34 28.45 3.65
C LEU A 424 -16.50 27.78 4.38
N VAL A 425 -17.27 26.97 3.66
CA VAL A 425 -18.47 26.30 4.16
C VAL A 425 -18.33 24.78 3.95
N ARG A 426 -18.66 24.01 4.98
CA ARG A 426 -18.63 22.54 4.99
C ARG A 426 -20.03 21.96 4.84
N TYR A 427 -20.18 21.04 3.90
CA TYR A 427 -21.32 20.14 3.77
C TYR A 427 -20.85 18.72 4.08
N THR A 428 -21.45 18.06 5.05
CA THR A 428 -21.08 16.75 5.58
C THR A 428 -22.05 15.71 5.07
N SER A 429 -21.51 14.60 4.59
CA SER A 429 -22.31 13.45 4.17
C SER A 429 -22.98 12.78 5.38
N ASN A 430 -24.19 12.29 5.18
CA ASN A 430 -24.86 11.42 6.15
C ASN A 430 -24.36 9.96 6.10
N GLY A 431 -23.46 9.63 5.17
CA GLY A 431 -22.93 8.27 4.96
C GLY A 431 -23.93 7.30 4.31
N ALA A 432 -25.10 7.79 3.89
CA ALA A 432 -26.15 7.04 3.20
C ALA A 432 -26.44 7.62 1.80
N GLY A 433 -25.47 8.34 1.24
CA GLY A 433 -25.58 8.95 -0.09
C GLY A 433 -26.33 10.28 -0.14
N GLY A 434 -26.43 10.99 0.99
CA GLY A 434 -27.04 12.32 1.11
C GLY A 434 -26.27 13.24 2.07
N TRP A 435 -26.87 14.37 2.41
CA TRP A 435 -26.28 15.40 3.27
C TRP A 435 -26.85 15.37 4.68
N GLU A 436 -25.99 15.39 5.69
CA GLU A 436 -26.36 15.53 7.10
C GLU A 436 -26.74 16.98 7.44
N ASN A 437 -26.01 17.95 6.88
CA ASN A 437 -26.24 19.38 7.08
C ASN A 437 -26.46 20.10 5.72
N PRO A 438 -27.62 19.94 5.07
CA PRO A 438 -27.85 20.46 3.72
C PRO A 438 -27.75 21.99 3.58
N SER A 439 -27.84 22.76 4.68
CA SER A 439 -27.61 24.21 4.69
C SER A 439 -26.13 24.62 4.72
N GLY A 440 -25.23 23.67 4.98
CA GLY A 440 -23.81 23.91 5.18
C GLY A 440 -23.47 24.60 6.52
N THR A 441 -22.23 24.46 6.95
CA THR A 441 -21.70 25.09 8.17
C THR A 441 -20.51 25.94 7.79
N ARG A 442 -20.52 27.25 8.10
CA ARG A 442 -19.34 28.10 7.87
C ARG A 442 -18.24 27.70 8.85
N ILE A 443 -17.06 27.36 8.32
CA ILE A 443 -15.90 26.91 9.10
C ILE A 443 -14.70 27.85 8.98
N GLY A 444 -14.75 28.87 8.13
CA GLY A 444 -13.68 29.86 8.04
C GLY A 444 -14.02 31.04 7.15
N THR A 445 -13.15 32.06 7.16
CA THR A 445 -13.23 33.29 6.37
C THR A 445 -11.87 33.60 5.74
N GLY A 446 -11.81 34.53 4.78
CA GLY A 446 -10.54 34.97 4.18
C GLY A 446 -9.91 33.99 3.18
N TRP A 447 -10.64 32.95 2.75
CA TRP A 447 -10.13 31.91 1.88
C TRP A 447 -9.93 32.36 0.42
N ASN A 448 -10.29 33.60 0.08
CA ASN A 448 -10.04 34.20 -1.24
C ASN A 448 -8.55 34.44 -1.54
N GLY A 449 -7.67 34.35 -0.53
CA GLY A 449 -6.22 34.45 -0.72
C GLY A 449 -5.58 33.29 -1.49
N PHE A 450 -6.32 32.21 -1.75
CA PHE A 450 -5.83 31.01 -2.43
C PHE A 450 -6.40 30.87 -3.84
N ASN A 451 -5.63 30.32 -4.78
CA ASN A 451 -6.08 30.04 -6.15
C ASN A 451 -6.23 28.53 -6.45
N LEU A 452 -5.77 27.67 -5.54
CA LEU A 452 -5.88 26.21 -5.62
C LEU A 452 -6.03 25.65 -4.21
N PHE A 453 -6.78 24.56 -4.08
CA PHE A 453 -6.93 23.79 -2.86
C PHE A 453 -6.61 22.31 -3.11
N LEU A 454 -5.94 21.69 -2.15
CA LEU A 454 -5.65 20.26 -2.12
C LEU A 454 -6.16 19.69 -0.80
N THR A 455 -6.58 18.43 -0.81
CA THR A 455 -7.15 17.74 0.34
C THR A 455 -6.49 16.37 0.51
N PRO A 456 -5.21 16.35 0.96
CA PRO A 456 -4.44 15.11 1.11
C PRO A 456 -5.01 14.12 2.14
N GLY A 457 -5.99 14.50 2.96
CA GLY A 457 -6.37 13.68 4.10
C GLY A 457 -5.34 13.80 5.22
N ALA A 458 -4.94 12.68 5.83
CA ALA A 458 -4.12 12.63 7.05
C ALA A 458 -2.62 12.85 6.80
N TRP A 459 -2.25 14.02 6.26
CA TRP A 459 -0.87 14.42 5.88
C TRP A 459 0.18 14.27 7.00
N LYS A 460 -0.23 14.35 8.27
CA LYS A 460 0.65 14.26 9.44
C LYS A 460 0.60 12.91 10.15
N GLY A 461 -0.01 11.89 9.53
CA GLY A 461 -0.08 10.54 10.08
C GLY A 461 -0.86 10.41 11.41
N ASP A 462 -1.51 11.48 11.87
CA ASP A 462 -2.25 11.57 13.14
C ASP A 462 -3.75 11.28 12.97
N GLY A 463 -4.18 10.89 11.77
CA GLY A 463 -5.58 10.61 11.44
C GLY A 463 -6.45 11.84 11.20
N LEU A 464 -5.92 13.05 11.39
CA LEU A 464 -6.66 14.30 11.19
C LEU A 464 -6.44 14.85 9.78
N GLU A 465 -7.53 15.26 9.14
CA GLU A 465 -7.46 15.76 7.77
C GLU A 465 -6.86 17.15 7.65
N VAL A 466 -6.26 17.39 6.49
CA VAL A 466 -5.59 18.64 6.14
C VAL A 466 -6.15 19.19 4.82
N ILE A 467 -6.22 20.52 4.75
CA ILE A 467 -6.35 21.28 3.50
C ILE A 467 -5.05 22.02 3.26
N ILE A 468 -4.57 22.00 2.01
CA ILE A 468 -3.46 22.83 1.56
C ILE A 468 -4.00 23.85 0.55
N GLY A 469 -3.82 25.14 0.83
CA GLY A 469 -4.13 26.22 -0.08
C GLY A 469 -2.85 26.74 -0.76
N ARG A 470 -2.91 26.97 -2.08
CA ARG A 470 -1.84 27.67 -2.83
C ARG A 470 -2.22 29.12 -3.06
N THR A 471 -1.34 30.05 -2.72
CA THR A 471 -1.51 31.49 -3.05
C THR A 471 -1.21 31.74 -4.52
N SER A 472 -1.59 32.90 -5.06
CA SER A 472 -1.20 33.33 -6.42
C SER A 472 0.32 33.44 -6.61
N THR A 473 1.06 33.70 -5.54
CA THR A 473 2.53 33.75 -5.52
C THR A 473 3.19 32.36 -5.42
N GLY A 474 2.39 31.28 -5.32
CA GLY A 474 2.92 29.92 -5.24
C GLY A 474 3.36 29.47 -3.84
N VAL A 475 2.91 30.14 -2.78
CA VAL A 475 3.10 29.68 -1.40
C VAL A 475 2.05 28.64 -1.04
N LEU A 476 2.46 27.53 -0.42
CA LEU A 476 1.56 26.52 0.13
C LEU A 476 1.36 26.75 1.62
N LYS A 477 0.09 26.86 2.04
CA LYS A 477 -0.32 26.91 3.44
C LYS A 477 -1.21 25.73 3.80
N MET A 478 -0.83 25.03 4.86
CA MET A 478 -1.49 23.86 5.40
C MET A 478 -2.40 24.24 6.59
N TYR A 479 -3.63 23.76 6.56
CA TYR A 479 -4.63 23.91 7.63
C TYR A 479 -5.15 22.55 8.03
N GLN A 480 -5.15 22.23 9.32
CA GLN A 480 -5.49 20.93 9.85
C GLN A 480 -6.77 20.98 10.68
N SER A 481 -7.65 20.01 10.45
CA SER A 481 -8.88 19.80 11.22
C SER A 481 -8.57 19.40 12.67
N ASP A 482 -9.48 19.73 13.58
CA ASP A 482 -9.51 19.20 14.95
C ASP A 482 -10.31 17.88 15.08
N GLY A 483 -10.82 17.35 13.96
CA GLY A 483 -11.68 16.17 13.91
C GLY A 483 -13.10 16.41 14.45
N LYS A 484 -13.45 17.66 14.78
CA LYS A 484 -14.74 18.07 15.35
C LYS A 484 -15.39 19.19 14.54
N GLY A 485 -14.79 19.54 13.40
CA GLY A 485 -15.28 20.53 12.45
C GLY A 485 -14.58 21.89 12.51
N GLY A 486 -13.65 22.08 13.44
CA GLY A 486 -12.80 23.26 13.58
C GLY A 486 -11.38 23.04 13.07
N TRP A 487 -10.42 23.75 13.66
CA TRP A 487 -9.02 23.78 13.23
C TRP A 487 -8.08 23.68 14.42
N THR A 488 -6.98 22.96 14.26
CA THR A 488 -5.87 22.97 15.23
C THR A 488 -4.93 24.14 15.00
N ASN A 489 -4.85 24.66 13.77
CA ASN A 489 -3.95 25.76 13.38
C ASN A 489 -4.67 26.80 12.49
N PRO A 490 -5.61 27.60 13.03
CA PRO A 490 -6.45 28.50 12.24
C PRO A 490 -5.69 29.56 11.42
N ALA A 491 -4.44 29.90 11.77
CA ALA A 491 -3.59 30.81 10.99
C ALA A 491 -2.97 30.18 9.73
N GLY A 492 -2.96 28.84 9.65
CA GLY A 492 -2.29 28.07 8.62
C GLY A 492 -0.77 28.05 8.76
N THR A 493 -0.15 26.92 8.45
CA THR A 493 1.30 26.73 8.48
C THR A 493 1.84 26.81 7.06
N GLN A 494 2.81 27.67 6.78
CA GLN A 494 3.49 27.65 5.49
C GLN A 494 4.34 26.38 5.38
N ILE A 495 4.09 25.58 4.35
CA ILE A 495 4.81 24.32 4.12
C ILE A 495 5.64 24.33 2.83
N GLY A 496 5.50 25.34 1.97
CA GLY A 496 6.28 25.40 0.74
C GLY A 496 6.15 26.73 -0.01
N SER A 497 7.04 26.95 -0.97
CA SER A 497 7.02 28.09 -1.89
C SER A 497 7.48 27.65 -3.28
N GLY A 498 7.29 28.48 -4.32
CA GLY A 498 7.70 28.15 -5.69
C GLY A 498 6.68 27.31 -6.49
N TRP A 499 5.48 27.10 -5.97
CA TRP A 499 4.45 26.24 -6.59
C TRP A 499 3.62 26.92 -7.69
N GLY A 500 3.94 28.18 -8.01
CA GLY A 500 3.20 28.97 -9.00
C GLY A 500 3.39 28.49 -10.45
N GLY A 501 4.53 27.84 -10.75
CA GLY A 501 4.86 27.36 -12.10
C GLY A 501 4.28 25.98 -12.47
N PHE A 502 3.58 25.31 -11.55
CA PHE A 502 2.98 24.00 -11.81
C PHE A 502 1.62 24.14 -12.48
N LYS A 503 1.45 23.42 -13.59
CA LYS A 503 0.17 23.33 -14.34
C LYS A 503 -0.89 22.61 -13.51
N HIS A 504 -0.48 21.50 -12.91
CA HIS A 504 -1.29 20.67 -12.02
C HIS A 504 -0.53 20.39 -10.74
N ILE A 505 -1.25 20.37 -9.63
CA ILE A 505 -0.76 19.87 -8.34
C ILE A 505 -1.86 19.00 -7.77
N MET A 506 -1.52 17.84 -7.26
CA MET A 506 -2.46 16.90 -6.65
C MET A 506 -1.78 16.08 -5.56
N THR A 507 -2.60 15.44 -4.74
CA THR A 507 -2.16 14.56 -3.65
C THR A 507 -2.73 13.18 -3.94
N PRO A 508 -1.97 12.30 -4.60
CA PRO A 508 -2.53 11.06 -5.14
C PRO A 508 -2.94 10.09 -4.04
N GLY A 509 -2.29 10.12 -2.86
CA GLY A 509 -2.24 9.03 -1.90
C GLY A 509 -0.80 8.81 -1.48
N ASP A 510 -0.47 7.59 -1.09
CA ASP A 510 0.91 7.10 -0.97
C ASP A 510 1.36 6.52 -2.31
N TRP A 511 2.14 7.28 -3.07
CA TRP A 511 2.69 6.88 -4.37
C TRP A 511 4.08 6.26 -4.22
N SER A 512 4.82 6.67 -3.20
CA SER A 512 6.19 6.27 -2.94
C SER A 512 6.30 4.90 -2.26
N GLY A 513 5.25 4.47 -1.56
CA GLY A 513 5.17 3.21 -0.82
C GLY A 513 5.71 3.32 0.61
N ASP A 514 5.75 4.52 1.19
CA ASP A 514 6.26 4.79 2.54
C ASP A 514 5.14 4.98 3.58
N ASN A 515 3.91 4.62 3.22
CA ASN A 515 2.69 4.81 4.00
C ASN A 515 2.47 6.26 4.45
N MET A 516 2.91 7.21 3.62
CA MET A 516 2.71 8.64 3.84
C MET A 516 2.01 9.27 2.63
N MET A 517 1.31 10.36 2.89
CA MET A 517 0.71 11.13 1.80
C MET A 517 1.80 11.83 0.99
N ASP A 518 1.75 11.63 -0.32
CA ASP A 518 2.63 12.26 -1.29
C ASP A 518 1.96 13.42 -2.01
N MET A 519 2.78 14.21 -2.70
CA MET A 519 2.33 15.24 -3.61
C MET A 519 2.96 15.08 -4.99
N LEU A 520 2.15 15.27 -6.02
CA LEU A 520 2.58 15.29 -7.40
C LEU A 520 2.39 16.69 -7.99
N GLY A 521 3.32 17.08 -8.85
CA GLY A 521 3.22 18.32 -9.62
C GLY A 521 3.64 18.12 -11.07
N VAL A 522 2.86 18.65 -12.01
CA VAL A 522 3.24 18.74 -13.42
C VAL A 522 3.86 20.09 -13.70
N ASN A 523 5.16 20.09 -14.02
CA ASN A 523 5.90 21.32 -14.27
C ASN A 523 5.63 21.89 -15.68
N SER A 524 6.24 23.02 -16.01
CA SER A 524 6.13 23.67 -17.33
C SER A 524 6.62 22.80 -18.49
N ASN A 525 7.56 21.90 -18.22
CA ASN A 525 8.15 20.95 -19.19
C ASN A 525 7.29 19.68 -19.36
N ASN A 526 6.06 19.65 -18.81
CA ASN A 526 5.16 18.51 -18.87
C ASN A 526 5.67 17.25 -18.14
N GLN A 527 6.59 17.43 -17.19
CA GLN A 527 7.11 16.35 -16.36
C GLN A 527 6.34 16.28 -15.05
N MET A 528 5.95 15.07 -14.67
CA MET A 528 5.40 14.78 -13.35
C MET A 528 6.53 14.57 -12.35
N ARG A 529 6.46 15.29 -11.24
CA ARG A 529 7.43 15.25 -10.14
C ARG A 529 6.74 14.79 -8.86
N LEU A 530 7.37 13.85 -8.16
CA LEU A 530 6.98 13.32 -6.87
C LEU A 530 7.72 14.05 -5.74
N TYR A 531 6.96 14.46 -4.73
CA TYR A 531 7.45 15.09 -3.52
C TYR A 531 6.95 14.30 -2.32
N THR A 532 7.88 13.77 -1.54
CA THR A 532 7.59 12.89 -0.41
C THR A 532 7.68 13.63 0.92
N THR A 533 6.93 13.16 1.90
CA THR A 533 6.86 13.77 3.24
C THR A 533 7.37 12.81 4.28
N ASN A 534 7.61 13.27 5.51
CA ASN A 534 7.97 12.41 6.63
C ASN A 534 6.76 11.93 7.45
N GLY A 535 5.55 12.16 6.95
CA GLY A 535 4.31 11.83 7.65
C GLY A 535 4.14 12.61 8.96
N LYS A 536 4.92 13.68 9.18
CA LYS A 536 4.82 14.61 10.32
C LYS A 536 4.63 16.06 9.85
N GLY A 537 4.33 16.25 8.56
CA GLY A 537 4.08 17.55 7.96
C GLY A 537 5.31 18.24 7.34
N GLN A 538 6.46 17.56 7.25
CA GLN A 538 7.67 18.09 6.62
C GLN A 538 8.02 17.29 5.36
N TRP A 539 8.71 17.93 4.42
CA TRP A 539 9.24 17.28 3.22
C TRP A 539 10.44 16.40 3.56
N ILE A 540 10.51 15.21 2.96
CA ILE A 540 11.76 14.44 2.84
C ILE A 540 12.51 14.94 1.61
N ASP A 541 11.84 15.02 0.46
CA ASP A 541 12.38 15.60 -0.77
C ASP A 541 11.51 16.76 -1.26
N ALA A 542 11.94 17.99 -0.93
CA ALA A 542 11.31 19.20 -1.44
C ALA A 542 11.76 19.59 -2.86
N SER A 543 12.83 18.95 -3.37
CA SER A 543 13.35 19.22 -4.71
C SER A 543 12.47 18.59 -5.78
N GLY A 544 11.90 17.42 -5.50
CA GLY A 544 10.96 16.67 -6.33
C GLY A 544 11.63 15.74 -7.35
N LYS A 545 11.45 14.43 -7.22
CA LYS A 545 11.95 13.44 -8.19
C LYS A 545 11.08 13.45 -9.45
N VAL A 546 11.68 13.55 -10.63
CA VAL A 546 10.92 13.34 -11.88
C VAL A 546 10.60 11.85 -12.01
N ILE A 547 9.31 11.51 -12.08
CA ILE A 547 8.85 10.11 -12.17
C ILE A 547 8.25 9.78 -13.54
N SER A 548 7.80 10.78 -14.30
CA SER A 548 7.19 10.54 -15.61
C SER A 548 7.16 11.81 -16.49
N SER A 549 7.13 11.66 -17.82
CA SER A 549 6.97 12.75 -18.80
C SER A 549 5.61 12.70 -19.53
N GLY A 550 5.36 13.67 -20.43
CA GLY A 550 4.20 13.64 -21.34
C GLY A 550 2.87 14.15 -20.78
N TRP A 551 2.82 14.65 -19.54
CA TRP A 551 1.57 15.00 -18.84
C TRP A 551 0.91 16.32 -19.25
N GLY A 552 1.40 16.97 -20.30
CA GLY A 552 0.97 18.31 -20.72
C GLY A 552 -0.40 18.36 -21.40
N SER A 553 -0.87 17.24 -21.94
CA SER A 553 -2.14 17.12 -22.67
C SER A 553 -3.36 17.02 -21.75
N PHE A 554 -3.17 16.66 -20.48
CA PHE A 554 -4.25 16.54 -19.51
C PHE A 554 -4.68 17.91 -18.98
N ASN A 555 -5.99 18.13 -18.91
CA ASN A 555 -6.56 19.35 -18.32
C ASN A 555 -6.96 19.18 -16.86
N LEU A 556 -6.94 17.95 -16.36
CA LEU A 556 -7.18 17.60 -14.97
C LEU A 556 -6.48 16.28 -14.66
N ILE A 557 -5.84 16.20 -13.49
CA ILE A 557 -5.31 14.95 -12.96
C ILE A 557 -5.60 14.97 -11.47
N PHE A 558 -6.17 13.89 -10.93
CA PHE A 558 -6.75 13.90 -9.61
C PHE A 558 -6.66 12.57 -8.91
#